data_AF-A0A938E2N6-F1
#
_entry.id   AF-A0A938E2N6-F1
#
_cell.length_a   1.000
_cell.length_b   1.000
_cell.length_c   1.000
_cell.angle_alpha   90.00
_cell.angle_beta   90.00
_cell.angle_gamma   90.00
#
_symmetry.space_group_name_H-M   'P 1'
#
loop_
_entity.id
_entity.type
_entity.pdbx_description
1 polymer ?
#
loop_
_entity_poly.entity_id
_entity_poly.type
_entity_poly.pdbx_seq_one_letter_code
_entity_poly.pdbx_strand_id
1 'polypeptide(L)'
;MNRQTKRMMQRQGADQPRAPERRAAPSKQQSDRTGPRQFFSEVRGELRKVAWPTRNEVVNSTIIVLIAVTFMMALIFGFDYLSANFVLFLYD
;
A
#
# COMPACT_ATOMS: atom_id res chain seq x y z
N MET A 1 -19.41 76.53 -15.38
CA MET A 1 -19.49 75.39 -16.32
C MET A 1 -19.34 74.10 -15.52
N ASN A 2 -20.41 73.31 -15.46
CA ASN A 2 -20.81 72.58 -14.25
C ASN A 2 -20.13 71.21 -14.07
N ARG A 3 -19.72 70.92 -12.83
CA ARG A 3 -19.22 69.61 -12.34
C ARG A 3 -20.22 68.47 -12.52
N GLN A 4 -21.48 68.77 -12.81
CA GLN A 4 -22.54 67.78 -13.05
C GLN A 4 -22.46 67.14 -14.45
N THR A 5 -22.01 67.87 -15.48
CA THR A 5 -21.85 67.32 -16.83
C THR A 5 -20.78 66.22 -16.86
N LYS A 6 -19.72 66.37 -16.05
CA LYS A 6 -18.65 65.37 -15.92
C LYS A 6 -19.13 64.07 -15.27
N ARG A 7 -20.11 64.14 -14.36
CA ARG A 7 -20.71 62.96 -13.72
C ARG A 7 -21.71 62.26 -14.65
N MET A 8 -22.39 63.00 -15.51
CA MET A 8 -23.29 62.42 -16.52
C MET A 8 -22.51 61.68 -17.62
N MET A 9 -21.37 62.22 -18.04
CA MET A 9 -20.47 61.54 -18.99
C MET A 9 -19.84 60.27 -18.39
N GLN A 10 -19.53 60.27 -17.09
CA GLN A 10 -18.96 59.09 -16.41
C GLN A 10 -20.00 57.98 -16.18
N ARG A 11 -21.29 58.32 -16.10
CA ARG A 11 -22.39 57.33 -16.08
C ARG A 11 -22.65 56.71 -17.46
N GLN A 12 -22.38 57.42 -18.56
CA GLN A 12 -22.49 56.88 -19.92
C GLN A 12 -21.36 55.90 -20.29
N GLY A 13 -20.23 55.93 -19.59
CA GLY A 13 -19.14 54.95 -19.76
C GLY A 13 -19.33 53.62 -19.03
N ALA A 14 -20.46 53.42 -18.33
CA ALA A 14 -20.71 52.24 -17.50
C ALA A 14 -21.50 51.12 -18.21
N ASP A 15 -21.99 51.36 -19.43
CA ASP A 15 -22.80 50.40 -20.21
C ASP A 15 -22.04 49.87 -21.43
N GLN A 16 -20.79 49.42 -21.24
CA GLN A 16 -20.14 48.54 -22.20
C GLN A 16 -20.57 47.10 -21.87
N PRO A 17 -21.17 46.36 -22.83
CA PRO A 17 -21.80 45.07 -22.56
C PRO A 17 -20.77 44.10 -22.00
N ARG A 18 -21.06 43.51 -20.83
CA ARG A 18 -20.28 42.41 -20.26
C ARG A 18 -20.17 41.33 -21.33
N ALA A 19 -18.97 41.15 -21.87
CA ALA A 19 -18.63 40.08 -22.79
C ALA A 19 -19.18 38.76 -22.24
N PRO A 20 -19.71 37.86 -23.10
CA PRO A 20 -20.32 36.64 -22.64
C PRO A 20 -19.34 35.93 -21.73
N GLU A 21 -19.79 35.68 -20.50
CA GLU A 21 -19.15 34.82 -19.53
C GLU A 21 -18.72 33.56 -20.28
N ARG A 22 -17.42 33.45 -20.57
CA ARG A 22 -16.85 32.21 -21.09
C ARG A 22 -17.20 31.19 -20.03
N ARG A 23 -18.26 30.41 -20.28
CA ARG A 23 -18.54 29.16 -19.58
C ARG A 23 -17.20 28.46 -19.51
N ALA A 24 -16.59 28.46 -18.34
CA ALA A 24 -15.44 27.65 -18.09
C ALA A 24 -15.90 26.24 -18.43
N ALA A 25 -15.36 25.71 -19.53
CA ALA A 25 -15.63 24.35 -19.96
C ALA A 25 -15.41 23.44 -18.73
N PRO A 26 -16.24 22.40 -18.51
CA PRO A 26 -15.94 21.40 -17.50
C PRO A 26 -14.74 20.61 -18.03
N SER A 27 -13.53 21.14 -17.80
CA SER A 27 -12.34 20.57 -18.37
C SER A 27 -11.79 19.53 -17.43
N LYS A 28 -11.92 18.30 -17.91
CA LYS A 28 -11.15 17.10 -17.56
C LYS A 28 -11.73 16.35 -16.36
N GLN A 29 -12.49 15.31 -16.70
CA GLN A 29 -12.35 13.98 -16.10
C GLN A 29 -10.86 13.66 -16.01
N GLN A 30 -10.23 14.12 -14.94
CA GLN A 30 -8.88 13.75 -14.57
C GLN A 30 -9.00 12.29 -14.17
N SER A 31 -8.40 11.42 -14.99
CA SER A 31 -8.53 9.98 -14.88
C SER A 31 -8.47 9.53 -13.42
N ASP A 32 -9.49 8.78 -12.99
CA ASP A 32 -9.51 7.92 -11.80
C ASP A 32 -8.45 6.81 -11.92
N ARG A 33 -7.19 7.20 -12.08
CA ARG A 33 -6.04 6.30 -11.95
C ARG A 33 -5.46 6.60 -10.59
N THR A 34 -5.71 5.69 -9.65
CA THR A 34 -5.13 5.67 -8.33
C THR A 34 -3.62 5.92 -8.46
N GLY A 35 -3.16 7.10 -8.07
CA GLY A 35 -1.75 7.43 -8.13
C GLY A 35 -0.95 6.52 -7.18
N PRO A 36 0.34 6.27 -7.42
CA PRO A 36 1.16 5.43 -6.55
C PRO A 36 1.15 5.89 -5.08
N ARG A 37 1.04 7.20 -4.82
CA ARG A 37 0.87 7.76 -3.47
C ARG A 37 -0.45 7.31 -2.80
N GLN A 38 -1.53 7.26 -3.57
CA GLN A 38 -2.83 6.83 -3.08
C GLN A 38 -2.84 5.31 -2.82
N PHE A 39 -2.22 4.52 -3.71
CA PHE A 39 -2.03 3.08 -3.51
C PHE A 39 -1.30 2.75 -2.20
N PHE A 40 -0.19 3.45 -1.88
CA PHE A 40 0.50 3.23 -0.59
C PHE A 40 -0.35 3.61 0.63
N SER A 41 -1.19 4.64 0.51
CA SER A 41 -2.12 5.01 1.59
C SER A 41 -3.22 3.97 1.80
N GLU A 42 -3.72 3.38 0.71
CA GLU A 42 -4.70 2.29 0.74
C GLU A 42 -4.08 1.00 1.34
N VAL A 43 -2.86 0.62 0.90
CA VAL A 43 -2.12 -0.52 1.45
C VAL A 43 -1.80 -0.34 2.94
N ARG A 44 -1.40 0.86 3.37
CA ARG A 44 -1.20 1.16 4.81
C ARG A 44 -2.49 1.01 5.60
N GLY A 45 -3.62 1.42 5.03
CA GLY A 45 -4.96 1.24 5.62
C GLY A 45 -5.30 -0.23 5.82
N GLU A 46 -5.05 -1.06 4.82
CA GLU A 46 -5.31 -2.51 4.91
C GLU A 46 -4.32 -3.26 5.79
N LEU A 47 -3.04 -2.88 5.79
CA LEU A 47 -2.03 -3.46 6.68
C LEU A 47 -2.33 -3.23 8.16
N ARG A 48 -3.12 -2.19 8.50
CA ARG A 48 -3.61 -1.98 9.88
C ARG A 48 -4.69 -2.97 10.29
N LYS A 49 -5.39 -3.60 9.33
CA LYS A 49 -6.36 -4.67 9.60
C LYS A 49 -5.70 -6.04 9.80
N VAL A 50 -4.42 -6.18 9.44
CA VAL A 50 -3.66 -7.40 9.68
C VAL A 50 -3.40 -7.52 11.17
N ALA A 51 -3.96 -8.56 11.78
CA ALA A 51 -3.63 -8.96 13.14
C ALA A 51 -2.23 -9.58 13.13
N TRP A 52 -1.21 -8.77 13.45
CA TRP A 52 0.15 -9.27 13.60
C TRP A 52 0.23 -10.15 14.86
N PRO A 53 0.81 -11.35 14.74
CA PRO A 53 0.89 -12.28 15.84
C PRO A 53 1.67 -11.68 17.00
N THR A 54 1.32 -12.08 18.21
CA THR A 54 2.07 -11.66 19.41
C THR A 54 3.46 -12.30 19.41
N ARG A 55 4.44 -11.67 20.07
CA ARG A 55 5.80 -12.23 20.17
C ARG A 55 5.79 -13.66 20.72
N ASN A 56 4.85 -13.95 21.62
CA ASN A 56 4.71 -15.26 22.23
C ASN A 56 4.22 -16.32 21.22
N GLU A 57 3.27 -15.99 20.35
CA GLU A 57 2.83 -16.89 19.27
C GLU A 57 3.98 -17.22 18.32
N VAL A 58 4.73 -16.20 17.89
CA VAL A 58 5.88 -16.38 16.97
C VAL A 58 6.93 -17.29 17.60
N VAL A 59 7.27 -17.05 18.87
CA VAL A 59 8.25 -17.88 19.60
C VAL A 59 7.74 -19.31 19.75
N ASN A 60 6.47 -19.50 20.15
CA ASN A 60 5.91 -20.82 20.35
C ASN A 60 5.87 -21.63 19.04
N SER A 61 5.40 -21.02 17.95
CA SER A 61 5.41 -21.65 16.63
C SER A 61 6.83 -22.00 16.16
N THR A 62 7.82 -21.15 16.44
CA THR A 62 9.23 -21.43 16.11
C THR A 62 9.78 -22.60 16.93
N ILE A 63 9.48 -22.67 18.23
CA ILE A 63 9.91 -23.78 19.10
C ILE A 63 9.36 -25.11 18.61
N ILE A 64 8.07 -25.17 18.26
CA ILE A 64 7.45 -26.39 17.73
C ILE A 64 8.18 -26.87 16.46
N VAL A 65 8.48 -25.93 15.54
CA VAL A 65 9.22 -26.26 14.31
C VAL A 65 10.63 -26.74 14.62
N LEU A 66 11.35 -26.10 15.54
CA LEU A 66 12.69 -26.53 15.94
C LEU A 66 12.69 -27.95 16.51
N ILE A 67 11.71 -28.29 17.34
CA ILE A 67 11.56 -29.64 17.89
C ILE A 67 11.30 -30.64 16.76
N ALA A 68 10.37 -30.33 15.84
CA ALA A 68 10.03 -31.22 14.73
C ALA A 68 11.24 -31.48 13.80
N VAL A 69 11.99 -30.42 13.45
CA VAL A 69 13.19 -30.54 12.60
C VAL A 69 14.29 -31.32 13.32
N THR A 70 14.53 -31.04 14.61
CA THR A 70 15.54 -31.76 15.40
C THR A 70 15.18 -33.24 15.53
N PHE A 71 13.91 -33.56 15.75
CA PHE A 71 13.42 -34.94 15.80
C PHE A 71 13.63 -35.66 14.47
N MET A 72 13.24 -35.04 13.34
CA MET A 72 13.46 -35.61 12.02
C MET A 72 14.95 -35.85 11.74
N MET A 73 15.80 -34.87 12.09
CA MET A 73 17.25 -35.00 11.94
C MET A 73 17.80 -36.18 12.75
N ALA A 74 17.34 -36.36 13.99
CA ALA A 74 17.76 -37.49 14.83
C ALA A 74 17.31 -38.84 14.26
N LEU A 75 16.10 -38.92 13.69
CA LEU A 75 15.61 -40.14 13.05
C LEU A 75 16.44 -40.50 11.80
N ILE A 76 16.69 -39.53 10.93
CA ILE A 76 17.51 -39.74 9.71
C ILE A 76 18.91 -40.17 10.13
N PHE A 77 19.54 -39.45 11.06
CA PHE A 77 20.86 -39.79 11.58
C PHE A 77 20.92 -41.21 12.17
N GLY A 78 19.90 -41.59 12.96
CA GLY A 78 19.82 -42.94 13.53
C GLY A 78 19.65 -44.02 12.46
N PHE A 79 18.85 -43.75 11.42
CA PHE A 79 18.68 -44.65 10.29
C PHE A 79 19.96 -44.80 9.45
N ASP A 80 20.64 -43.70 9.16
CA ASP A 80 21.92 -43.69 8.45
C ASP A 80 22.98 -44.47 9.24
N TYR A 81 23.05 -44.26 10.56
CA TYR A 81 23.94 -45.02 11.43
C TYR A 81 23.63 -46.51 11.43
N LEU A 82 22.34 -46.88 11.58
CA LEU A 82 21.93 -48.28 11.59
C LEU A 82 22.22 -48.96 10.23
N SER A 83 21.91 -48.29 9.13
CA SER A 83 22.16 -48.81 7.79
C SER A 83 23.66 -48.98 7.51
N ALA A 84 24.50 -48.04 7.94
CA ALA A 84 25.96 -48.16 7.81
C ALA A 84 26.50 -49.38 8.55
N ASN A 85 26.08 -49.58 9.80
CA ASN A 85 26.49 -50.76 10.59
C ASN A 85 25.95 -52.06 9.98
N PHE A 86 24.72 -52.06 9.47
CA PHE A 86 24.11 -53.23 8.82
C PHE A 86 24.85 -53.64 7.55
N VAL A 87 25.24 -52.68 6.71
CA VAL A 87 26.01 -52.95 5.49
C VAL A 87 27.40 -53.49 5.81
N LEU A 88 28.09 -52.93 6.81
CA LEU A 88 29.38 -53.43 7.25
C LEU A 88 29.29 -54.87 7.75
N PHE A 89 28.27 -55.20 8.55
CA PHE A 89 28.03 -56.57 9.00
C PHE A 89 27.69 -57.55 7.85
N LEU A 90 27.09 -57.06 6.77
CA LEU A 90 26.70 -57.90 5.63
C LEU A 90 27.88 -58.17 4.68
N TYR A 91 28.87 -57.28 4.65
CA TYR A 91 30.05 -57.39 3.79
C TYR A 91 31.22 -58.13 4.44
N ASP A 92 31.25 -58.23 5.77
CA ASP A 92 32.17 -59.06 6.56
C ASP A 92 31.58 -60.47 6.79
#